data_AF-A0A7S2TV65-F1
#
_entry.id   AF-A0A7S2TV65-F1
#
_cell.length_a   1.000
_cell.length_b   1.000
_cell.length_c   1.000
_cell.angle_alpha   90.00
_cell.angle_beta   90.00
_cell.angle_gamma   90.00
#
_symmetry.space_group_name_H-M   'P 1'
#
loop_
_entity.id
_entity.type
_entity.pdbx_description
1 polymer ?
#
loop_
_entity_poly.entity_id
_entity_poly.type
_entity_poly.pdbx_seq_one_letter_code
_entity_poly.pdbx_strand_id
1 'polypeptide(L)'
;SSSSAAAAAAASKIGKRDREKQQQRQATFLPETETTKEQPAATINMGLVHAQHGRVMVTTSVFAYHKISNKTHVVMETVPLHLPPIQVQTKAFWLDIPVWVQVLCHKKGLDFKGGIHGAAHAVAAITPLCLACDSNADLGCECPNVKETTKRPSRILVYERRTGGLGLASSGCLMMPELLRLAKDVIRSCACRDPHRLGCPYCVQSPTCPEYNEVMDKDAALLILESMLEIVA
;
A
#
# COMPACT_ATOMS: atom_id res chain seq x y z
N SER A 1 -0.01 -64.81 -8.58
CA SER A 1 -0.39 -63.92 -7.46
C SER A 1 0.47 -62.66 -7.34
N SER A 2 1.62 -62.55 -8.02
CA SER A 2 2.56 -61.42 -7.88
C SER A 2 2.29 -60.19 -8.78
N SER A 3 1.51 -60.30 -9.86
CA SER A 3 1.27 -59.16 -10.78
C SER A 3 0.15 -58.21 -10.31
N SER A 4 -0.79 -58.70 -9.49
CA SER A 4 -1.92 -57.93 -8.96
C SER A 4 -1.49 -56.91 -7.89
N ALA A 5 -0.52 -57.26 -7.05
CA ALA A 5 -0.03 -56.38 -5.98
C ALA A 5 0.78 -55.17 -6.52
N ALA A 6 1.52 -55.35 -7.62
CA ALA A 6 2.30 -54.29 -8.25
C ALA A 6 1.42 -53.23 -8.93
N ALA A 7 0.32 -53.64 -9.56
CA ALA A 7 -0.66 -52.75 -10.18
C ALA A 7 -1.41 -51.90 -9.14
N ALA A 8 -1.78 -52.49 -8.00
CA ALA A 8 -2.44 -51.78 -6.89
C ALA A 8 -1.51 -50.72 -6.23
N ALA A 9 -0.23 -51.03 -6.08
CA ALA A 9 0.77 -50.10 -5.54
C ALA A 9 1.06 -48.92 -6.50
N ALA A 10 1.07 -49.17 -7.82
CA ALA A 10 1.22 -48.14 -8.84
C ALA A 10 -0.01 -47.22 -8.90
N ALA A 11 -1.23 -47.77 -8.86
CA ALA A 11 -2.48 -46.98 -8.82
C ALA A 11 -2.58 -46.13 -7.54
N SER A 12 -2.11 -46.63 -6.40
CA SER A 12 -2.06 -45.88 -5.13
C SER A 12 -1.03 -44.74 -5.15
N LYS A 13 0.13 -44.93 -5.81
CA LYS A 13 1.14 -43.87 -6.02
C LYS A 13 0.69 -42.81 -7.04
N ILE A 14 -0.01 -43.21 -8.09
CA ILE A 14 -0.62 -42.28 -9.07
C ILE A 14 -1.74 -41.49 -8.40
N GLY A 15 -2.63 -42.15 -7.65
CA GLY A 15 -3.69 -41.48 -6.86
C GLY A 15 -3.18 -40.57 -5.75
N LYS A 16 -2.01 -40.83 -5.15
CA LYS A 16 -1.35 -39.90 -4.21
C LYS A 16 -0.72 -38.70 -4.92
N ARG A 17 -0.02 -38.90 -6.04
CA ARG A 17 0.55 -37.82 -6.86
C ARG A 17 -0.53 -36.93 -7.49
N ASP A 18 -1.65 -37.50 -7.90
CA ASP A 18 -2.80 -36.75 -8.42
C ASP A 18 -3.56 -36.05 -7.29
N ARG A 19 -3.65 -36.61 -6.07
CA ARG A 19 -4.17 -35.90 -4.89
C ARG A 19 -3.28 -34.73 -4.44
N GLU A 20 -1.97 -34.85 -4.56
CA GLU A 20 -1.02 -33.75 -4.30
C GLU A 20 -1.08 -32.66 -5.39
N LYS A 21 -1.33 -33.04 -6.64
CA LYS A 21 -1.56 -32.11 -7.76
C LYS A 21 -2.97 -31.49 -7.78
N GLN A 22 -3.97 -32.14 -7.18
CA GLN A 22 -5.36 -31.66 -7.08
C GLN A 22 -5.66 -30.82 -5.84
N GLN A 23 -4.71 -30.61 -4.94
CA GLN A 23 -4.75 -29.41 -4.09
C GLN A 23 -4.49 -28.23 -5.01
N GLN A 24 -5.55 -27.68 -5.59
CA GLN A 24 -5.53 -26.33 -6.16
C GLN A 24 -4.90 -25.43 -5.09
N ARG A 25 -3.73 -24.86 -5.37
CA ARG A 25 -2.97 -23.99 -4.47
C ARG A 25 -3.10 -22.59 -5.02
N GLN A 26 -3.74 -21.70 -4.26
CA GLN A 26 -3.72 -20.28 -4.59
C GLN A 26 -2.30 -19.73 -4.34
N ALA A 27 -1.78 -18.95 -5.28
CA ALA A 27 -0.50 -18.25 -5.14
C ALA A 27 -0.78 -16.75 -4.92
N THR A 28 -0.14 -16.18 -3.90
CA THR A 28 -0.23 -14.75 -3.60
C THR A 28 1.17 -14.15 -3.64
N PHE A 29 1.42 -13.21 -4.55
CA PHE A 29 2.74 -12.61 -4.73
C PHE A 29 3.03 -11.59 -3.62
N LEU A 30 4.32 -11.45 -3.31
CA LEU A 30 4.84 -10.47 -2.36
C LEU A 30 5.57 -9.38 -3.13
N PRO A 31 4.87 -8.33 -3.58
CA PRO A 31 5.49 -7.17 -4.19
C PRO A 31 6.15 -6.29 -3.13
N GLU A 32 7.11 -5.48 -3.57
CA GLU A 32 7.63 -4.32 -2.85
C GLU A 32 7.66 -3.17 -3.87
N THR A 33 7.00 -2.05 -3.53
CA THR A 33 6.91 -0.89 -4.43
C THR A 33 7.67 0.30 -3.90
N GLU A 34 8.64 0.79 -4.67
CA GLU A 34 9.41 1.98 -4.36
C GLU A 34 9.14 3.07 -5.39
N THR A 35 9.14 4.34 -4.98
CA THR A 35 9.05 5.45 -5.93
C THR A 35 10.24 6.39 -5.82
N THR A 36 10.88 6.65 -6.97
CA THR A 36 11.95 7.64 -7.07
C THR A 36 11.39 8.92 -7.65
N LYS A 37 11.54 10.03 -6.93
CA LYS A 37 11.17 11.36 -7.44
C LYS A 37 12.11 11.74 -8.58
N GLU A 38 11.57 12.23 -9.68
CA GLU A 38 12.31 13.11 -10.57
C GLU A 38 12.21 14.56 -10.05
N GLN A 39 12.80 15.52 -10.74
CA GLN A 39 12.65 16.93 -10.35
C GLN A 39 11.15 17.32 -10.31
N PRO A 40 10.69 17.99 -9.24
CA PRO A 40 9.30 18.41 -9.12
C PRO A 40 8.95 19.38 -10.25
N ALA A 41 7.83 19.13 -10.92
CA ALA A 41 7.33 19.98 -11.98
C ALA A 41 6.72 21.27 -11.41
N ALA A 42 6.11 21.21 -10.22
CA ALA A 42 5.71 22.38 -9.47
C ALA A 42 5.73 22.11 -7.96
N THR A 43 5.78 23.20 -7.19
CA THR A 43 5.74 23.22 -5.74
C THR A 43 4.74 24.28 -5.29
N ILE A 44 3.84 23.92 -4.39
CA ILE A 44 2.85 24.80 -3.76
C ILE A 44 3.26 24.98 -2.31
N ASN A 45 3.41 26.24 -1.89
CA ASN A 45 3.69 26.57 -0.50
C ASN A 45 2.42 26.43 0.34
N MET A 46 2.52 25.64 1.40
CA MET A 46 1.47 25.38 2.37
C MET A 46 2.00 25.67 3.79
N GLY A 47 2.65 26.82 3.97
CA GLY A 47 3.24 27.26 5.24
C GLY A 47 4.65 26.69 5.44
N LEU A 48 4.86 25.87 6.47
CA LEU A 48 6.16 25.22 6.72
C LEU A 48 6.33 23.90 5.95
N VAL A 49 5.35 23.49 5.15
CA VAL A 49 5.41 22.33 4.26
C VAL A 49 5.09 22.72 2.83
N HIS A 50 5.53 21.88 1.89
CA HIS A 50 5.32 22.09 0.47
C HIS A 50 4.61 20.87 -0.15
N ALA A 51 3.48 21.10 -0.81
CA ALA A 51 2.91 20.12 -1.71
C ALA A 51 3.64 20.20 -3.06
N GLN A 52 3.92 19.06 -3.65
CA GLN A 52 4.65 18.98 -4.91
C GLN A 52 3.99 17.98 -5.84
N HIS A 53 4.17 18.19 -7.15
CA HIS A 53 3.88 17.15 -8.13
C HIS A 53 5.00 17.06 -9.16
N GLY A 54 5.12 15.91 -9.79
CA GLY A 54 6.17 15.66 -10.77
C GLY A 54 6.13 14.25 -11.30
N ARG A 55 7.12 13.95 -12.14
CA ARG A 55 7.34 12.59 -12.63
C ARG A 55 7.95 11.74 -11.53
N VAL A 56 7.54 10.48 -11.50
CA VAL A 56 8.10 9.47 -10.60
C VAL A 56 8.33 8.19 -11.38
N MET A 57 9.37 7.46 -11.00
CA MET A 57 9.56 6.08 -11.41
C MET A 57 9.03 5.17 -10.31
N VAL A 58 7.97 4.43 -10.59
CA VAL A 58 7.43 3.39 -9.71
C VAL A 58 8.12 2.07 -10.05
N THR A 59 8.87 1.53 -9.12
CA THR A 59 9.57 0.24 -9.27
C THR A 59 8.90 -0.78 -8.38
N THR A 60 8.37 -1.84 -8.98
CA THR A 60 7.77 -2.98 -8.26
C THR A 60 8.64 -4.21 -8.44
N SER A 61 9.13 -4.74 -7.32
CA SER A 61 9.94 -5.96 -7.26
C SER A 61 9.12 -7.07 -6.60
N VAL A 62 9.15 -8.29 -7.14
CA VAL A 62 8.47 -9.45 -6.54
C VAL A 62 9.53 -10.45 -6.09
N PHE A 63 9.69 -10.58 -4.78
CA PHE A 63 10.77 -11.38 -4.18
C PHE A 63 10.31 -12.79 -3.74
N ALA A 64 9.00 -13.03 -3.65
CA ALA A 64 8.46 -14.32 -3.26
C ALA A 64 6.95 -14.43 -3.58
N TYR A 65 6.40 -15.62 -3.43
CA TYR A 65 4.96 -15.85 -3.34
C TYR A 65 4.62 -16.84 -2.22
N HIS A 66 3.44 -16.67 -1.63
CA HIS A 66 2.85 -17.61 -0.71
C HIS A 66 2.03 -18.67 -1.46
N LYS A 67 2.27 -19.95 -1.15
CA LYS A 67 1.33 -21.03 -1.47
C LYS A 67 0.33 -21.12 -0.35
N ILE A 68 -0.94 -20.92 -0.68
CA ILE A 68 -2.04 -20.92 0.27
C ILE A 68 -2.90 -22.17 0.05
N SER A 69 -3.29 -22.79 1.15
CA SER A 69 -4.23 -23.91 1.14
C SER A 69 -5.62 -23.42 0.74
N ASN A 70 -6.21 -23.94 -0.34
CA ASN A 70 -7.58 -23.59 -0.72
C ASN A 70 -8.64 -24.01 0.31
N LYS A 71 -8.32 -24.92 1.23
CA LYS A 71 -9.27 -25.38 2.26
C LYS A 71 -9.24 -24.53 3.52
N THR A 72 -8.05 -24.16 3.95
CA THR A 72 -7.84 -23.49 5.24
C THR A 72 -7.49 -22.02 5.08
N HIS A 73 -7.19 -21.57 3.87
CA HIS A 73 -6.67 -20.23 3.58
C HIS A 73 -5.41 -19.86 4.38
N VAL A 74 -4.69 -20.87 4.90
CA VAL A 74 -3.44 -20.70 5.61
C VAL A 74 -2.26 -20.79 4.64
N VAL A 75 -1.26 -19.92 4.84
CA VAL A 75 0.02 -19.97 4.13
C VAL A 75 0.72 -21.29 4.48
N MET A 76 0.90 -22.13 3.47
CA MET A 76 1.58 -23.43 3.61
C MET A 76 3.09 -23.28 3.43
N GLU A 77 3.49 -22.43 2.48
CA GLU A 77 4.88 -22.30 2.06
C GLU A 77 5.10 -20.89 1.51
N THR A 78 6.27 -20.32 1.77
CA THR A 78 6.74 -19.10 1.10
C THR A 78 7.87 -19.49 0.17
N VAL A 79 7.68 -19.26 -1.12
CA VAL A 79 8.66 -19.64 -2.14
C VAL A 79 9.35 -18.38 -2.66
N PRO A 80 10.69 -18.28 -2.54
CA PRO A 80 11.43 -17.13 -3.07
C PRO A 80 11.38 -17.09 -4.60
N LEU A 81 11.39 -15.88 -5.14
CA LEU A 81 11.39 -15.58 -6.57
C LEU A 81 12.49 -14.57 -6.89
N HIS A 82 13.08 -14.73 -8.06
CA HIS A 82 14.05 -13.80 -8.62
C HIS A 82 13.50 -13.32 -9.96
N LEU A 83 12.67 -12.29 -9.91
CA LEU A 83 12.08 -11.65 -11.09
C LEU A 83 12.73 -10.28 -11.30
N PRO A 84 12.92 -9.86 -12.56
CA PRO A 84 13.36 -8.49 -12.83
C PRO A 84 12.31 -7.50 -12.32
N PRO A 85 12.72 -6.35 -11.77
CA PRO A 85 11.80 -5.33 -11.31
C PRO A 85 11.02 -4.73 -12.49
N ILE A 86 9.74 -4.45 -12.27
CA ILE A 86 8.88 -3.75 -13.23
C ILE A 86 8.98 -2.26 -12.93
N GLN A 87 9.30 -1.46 -13.94
CA GLN A 87 9.45 -0.01 -13.81
C GLN A 87 8.43 0.71 -14.65
N VAL A 88 7.66 1.59 -14.00
CA VAL A 88 6.62 2.41 -14.64
C VAL A 88 6.91 3.87 -14.37
N GLN A 89 7.20 4.62 -15.42
CA GLN A 89 7.30 6.07 -15.34
C GLN A 89 5.89 6.69 -15.40
N THR A 90 5.54 7.45 -14.37
CA THR A 90 4.22 8.08 -14.23
C THR A 90 4.34 9.43 -13.53
N LYS A 91 3.22 10.03 -13.14
CA LYS A 91 3.15 11.27 -12.36
C LYS A 91 2.60 11.00 -10.97
N ALA A 92 3.03 11.80 -10.01
CA ALA A 92 2.56 11.75 -8.64
C ALA A 92 2.45 13.15 -8.03
N PHE A 93 1.69 13.24 -6.97
CA PHE A 93 1.68 14.36 -6.05
C PHE A 93 2.01 13.87 -4.64
N TRP A 94 2.72 14.69 -3.88
CA TRP A 94 3.20 14.30 -2.56
C TRP A 94 3.37 15.49 -1.62
N LEU A 95 3.47 15.15 -0.33
CA LEU A 95 3.80 16.02 0.77
C LEU A 95 4.87 15.36 1.63
N ASP A 96 6.01 16.01 1.82
CA ASP A 96 7.06 15.50 2.70
C ASP A 96 6.69 15.78 4.17
N ILE A 97 6.83 14.76 5.02
CA ILE A 97 6.46 14.82 6.43
C ILE A 97 7.69 15.27 7.24
N PRO A 98 7.62 16.39 7.97
CA PRO A 98 8.71 16.85 8.82
C PRO A 98 9.09 15.85 9.92
N VAL A 99 10.38 15.79 10.24
CA VAL A 99 10.95 14.88 11.25
C VAL A 99 10.29 15.04 12.63
N TRP A 100 9.84 16.23 12.99
CA TRP A 100 9.21 16.44 14.30
C TRP A 100 7.87 15.70 14.45
N VAL A 101 7.16 15.44 13.36
CA VAL A 101 5.91 14.64 13.39
C VAL A 101 6.24 13.18 13.68
N GLN A 102 7.33 12.66 13.12
CA GLN A 102 7.83 11.33 13.47
C GLN A 102 8.16 11.23 14.96
N VAL A 103 8.86 12.25 15.51
CA VAL A 103 9.17 12.31 16.95
C VAL A 103 7.89 12.34 17.78
N LEU A 104 6.85 13.06 17.33
CA LEU A 104 5.56 13.14 18.01
C LEU A 104 4.83 11.79 18.02
N CYS A 105 4.79 11.06 16.90
CA CYS A 105 4.25 9.70 16.83
C CYS A 105 4.96 8.77 17.82
N HIS A 106 6.29 8.76 17.81
CA HIS A 106 7.08 7.91 18.70
C HIS A 106 6.84 8.23 20.18
N LYS A 107 6.75 9.52 20.54
CA LYS A 107 6.44 9.95 21.93
C LYS A 107 5.07 9.44 22.40
N LYS A 108 4.11 9.27 21.50
CA LYS A 108 2.78 8.73 21.80
C LYS A 108 2.70 7.20 21.67
N GLY A 109 3.79 6.52 21.34
CA GLY A 109 3.80 5.07 21.12
C GLY A 109 3.02 4.63 19.88
N LEU A 110 2.89 5.54 18.90
CA LEU A 110 2.18 5.29 17.64
C LEU A 110 3.15 4.80 16.56
N ASP A 111 2.68 3.89 15.68
CA ASP A 111 3.49 3.44 14.55
C ASP A 111 3.50 4.50 13.45
N PHE A 112 4.61 5.22 13.31
CA PHE A 112 4.78 6.24 12.30
C PHE A 112 4.68 5.69 10.87
N LYS A 113 5.22 4.50 10.59
CA LYS A 113 5.13 3.90 9.24
C LYS A 113 3.69 3.51 8.93
N GLY A 114 3.01 2.85 9.87
CA GLY A 114 1.58 2.54 9.76
C GLY A 114 0.70 3.79 9.59
N GLY A 115 1.08 4.90 10.24
CA GLY A 115 0.40 6.19 10.07
C GLY A 115 0.57 6.79 8.69
N ILE A 116 1.78 6.76 8.12
CA ILE A 116 2.02 7.22 6.74
C ILE A 116 1.18 6.40 5.76
N HIS A 117 1.16 5.08 5.93
CA HIS A 117 0.38 4.16 5.11
C HIS A 117 -1.11 4.51 5.14
N GLY A 118 -1.67 4.63 6.35
CA GLY A 118 -3.08 4.95 6.54
C GLY A 118 -3.45 6.34 6.01
N ALA A 119 -2.58 7.34 6.19
CA ALA A 119 -2.78 8.67 5.65
C ALA A 119 -2.77 8.67 4.11
N ALA A 120 -1.86 7.92 3.48
CA ALA A 120 -1.80 7.78 2.03
C ALA A 120 -3.03 7.10 1.46
N HIS A 121 -3.53 6.04 2.10
CA HIS A 121 -4.81 5.42 1.74
C HIS A 121 -5.98 6.39 1.87
N ALA A 122 -6.08 7.12 2.98
CA ALA A 122 -7.17 8.06 3.18
C ALA A 122 -7.17 9.19 2.13
N VAL A 123 -6.00 9.74 1.80
CA VAL A 123 -5.86 10.76 0.75
C VAL A 123 -6.22 10.20 -0.62
N ALA A 124 -5.73 9.01 -1.00
CA ALA A 124 -6.08 8.39 -2.27
C ALA A 124 -7.58 8.08 -2.37
N ALA A 125 -8.20 7.59 -1.29
CA ALA A 125 -9.63 7.28 -1.22
C ALA A 125 -10.53 8.52 -1.32
N ILE A 126 -10.08 9.67 -0.82
CA ILE A 126 -10.83 10.94 -0.89
C ILE A 126 -10.62 11.71 -2.19
N THR A 127 -9.56 11.40 -2.93
CA THR A 127 -9.21 12.08 -4.18
C THR A 127 -10.37 12.13 -5.19
N PRO A 128 -11.18 11.07 -5.38
CA PRO A 128 -12.38 11.11 -6.24
C PRO A 128 -13.41 12.18 -5.91
N LEU A 129 -13.45 12.71 -4.68
CA LEU A 129 -14.37 13.80 -4.31
C LEU A 129 -13.90 15.16 -4.83
N CYS A 130 -12.60 15.33 -5.05
CA CYS A 130 -12.00 16.56 -5.54
C CYS A 130 -11.68 16.47 -7.04
N LEU A 131 -11.37 15.28 -7.53
CA LEU A 131 -10.96 15.00 -8.90
C LEU A 131 -11.84 13.88 -9.47
N ALA A 132 -12.41 14.06 -10.66
CA ALA A 132 -13.22 13.03 -11.31
C ALA A 132 -12.36 11.84 -11.79
N CYS A 133 -12.04 10.93 -10.89
CA CYS A 133 -11.25 9.71 -11.11
C CYS A 133 -11.75 8.54 -10.26
N ASP A 134 -11.32 7.32 -10.58
CA ASP A 134 -11.52 6.13 -9.73
C ASP A 134 -10.26 5.89 -8.88
N SER A 135 -10.36 5.99 -7.56
CA SER A 135 -9.20 5.83 -6.68
C SER A 135 -8.54 4.45 -6.77
N ASN A 136 -9.32 3.39 -7.05
CA ASN A 136 -8.82 2.03 -7.10
C ASN A 136 -8.16 1.71 -8.45
N ALA A 137 -8.72 2.24 -9.54
CA ALA A 137 -8.24 2.00 -10.89
C ALA A 137 -7.15 2.98 -11.33
N ASP A 138 -7.24 4.24 -10.92
CA ASP A 138 -6.38 5.32 -11.42
C ASP A 138 -5.23 5.67 -10.49
N LEU A 139 -5.37 5.44 -9.18
CA LEU A 139 -4.42 5.91 -8.16
C LEU A 139 -3.76 4.77 -7.39
N GLY A 140 -2.48 4.94 -7.09
CA GLY A 140 -1.71 4.11 -6.18
C GLY A 140 -0.98 4.98 -5.17
N CYS A 141 -0.47 4.37 -4.09
CA CYS A 141 0.32 5.08 -3.10
C CYS A 141 1.46 4.19 -2.59
N GLU A 142 2.42 4.79 -1.89
CA GLU A 142 3.48 4.04 -1.23
C GLU A 142 2.94 3.33 0.01
N CYS A 143 3.05 2.00 0.01
CA CYS A 143 2.58 1.14 1.08
C CYS A 143 3.82 0.54 1.78
N PRO A 144 4.14 0.93 3.02
CA PRO A 144 5.18 0.28 3.81
C PRO A 144 4.87 -1.20 4.04
N ASN A 145 5.91 -2.04 4.01
CA ASN A 145 5.84 -3.47 4.29
C ASN A 145 6.69 -3.81 5.53
N VAL A 146 6.30 -4.82 6.30
CA VAL A 146 7.08 -5.35 7.44
C VAL A 146 8.46 -5.88 7.04
N LYS A 147 8.63 -6.35 5.79
CA LYS A 147 9.88 -6.87 5.22
C LYS A 147 10.66 -5.85 4.39
N GLU A 148 10.18 -4.61 4.35
CA GLU A 148 10.81 -3.53 3.59
C GLU A 148 12.28 -3.38 3.99
N THR A 149 13.18 -3.53 3.01
CA THR A 149 14.62 -3.49 3.24
C THR A 149 15.22 -2.11 2.97
N THR A 150 14.51 -1.28 2.19
CA THR A 150 14.96 0.03 1.77
C THR A 150 14.41 1.14 2.65
N LYS A 151 15.22 2.16 2.88
CA LYS A 151 14.76 3.37 3.58
C LYS A 151 13.96 4.23 2.61
N ARG A 152 12.66 4.35 2.86
CA ARG A 152 11.79 5.27 2.12
C ARG A 152 11.77 6.66 2.75
N PRO A 153 11.65 7.74 1.95
CA PRO A 153 11.41 9.07 2.47
C PRO A 153 10.09 9.13 3.25
N SER A 154 10.06 9.89 4.34
CA SER A 154 8.83 10.14 5.10
C SER A 154 7.93 11.11 4.33
N ARG A 155 6.95 10.60 3.58
CA ARG A 155 6.03 11.41 2.78
C ARG A 155 4.69 10.73 2.59
N ILE A 156 3.66 11.53 2.33
CA ILE A 156 2.40 11.06 1.75
C ILE A 156 2.55 11.21 0.24
N LEU A 157 2.55 10.11 -0.52
CA LEU A 157 2.67 10.14 -1.99
C LEU A 157 1.57 9.32 -2.64
N VAL A 158 0.89 9.95 -3.61
CA VAL A 158 -0.12 9.32 -4.46
C VAL A 158 0.33 9.46 -5.91
N TYR A 159 0.46 8.33 -6.60
CA TYR A 159 0.86 8.26 -8.00
C TYR A 159 -0.27 7.74 -8.89
N GLU A 160 -0.20 8.07 -10.17
CA GLU A 160 -1.16 7.59 -11.17
C GLU A 160 -0.72 6.21 -11.66
N ARG A 161 -1.62 5.22 -11.68
CA ARG A 161 -1.30 3.84 -12.08
C ARG A 161 -0.97 3.69 -13.58
N ARG A 162 -1.34 4.68 -14.40
CA ARG A 162 -1.14 4.63 -15.85
C ARG A 162 0.22 5.18 -16.25
N THR A 163 0.96 4.45 -17.08
CA THR A 163 2.22 4.91 -17.68
C THR A 163 2.06 6.27 -18.35
N GLY A 164 2.99 7.19 -18.08
CA GLY A 164 2.97 8.58 -18.58
C GLY A 164 2.01 9.52 -17.83
N GLY A 165 1.09 8.95 -17.05
CA GLY A 165 0.09 9.66 -16.27
C GLY A 165 -1.22 9.98 -17.03
N LEU A 166 -2.27 10.17 -16.25
CA LEU A 166 -3.61 10.69 -16.56
C LEU A 166 -3.71 12.21 -16.42
N GLY A 167 -2.76 12.87 -15.73
CA GLY A 167 -2.81 14.32 -15.47
C GLY A 167 -3.59 14.73 -14.22
N LEU A 168 -3.82 13.78 -13.30
CA LEU A 168 -4.45 14.01 -12.00
C LEU A 168 -3.49 14.68 -11.02
N ALA A 169 -2.19 14.45 -11.12
CA ALA A 169 -1.18 14.83 -10.16
C ALA A 169 -1.04 16.34 -9.99
N SER A 170 -1.13 17.11 -11.08
CA SER A 170 -1.11 18.58 -10.98
C SER A 170 -2.30 19.09 -10.19
N SER A 171 -3.50 18.56 -10.47
CA SER A 171 -4.72 18.94 -9.77
C SER A 171 -4.75 18.41 -8.34
N GLY A 172 -4.25 17.21 -8.09
CA GLY A 172 -4.13 16.62 -6.76
C GLY A 172 -3.19 17.41 -5.85
N CYS A 173 -2.10 17.93 -6.39
CA CYS A 173 -1.22 18.85 -5.68
C CYS A 173 -1.93 20.17 -5.34
N LEU A 174 -2.67 20.76 -6.28
CA LEU A 174 -3.44 21.98 -6.03
C LEU A 174 -4.52 21.77 -4.96
N MET A 175 -5.17 20.61 -4.97
CA MET A 175 -6.22 20.24 -4.01
C MET A 175 -5.66 19.67 -2.70
N MET A 176 -4.35 19.59 -2.52
CA MET A 176 -3.72 18.95 -1.35
C MET A 176 -4.29 19.44 0.01
N PRO A 177 -4.45 20.75 0.27
CA PRO A 177 -5.02 21.20 1.55
C PRO A 177 -6.41 20.60 1.83
N GLU A 178 -7.26 20.58 0.81
CA GLU A 178 -8.63 20.07 0.91
C GLU A 178 -8.66 18.55 1.04
N LEU A 179 -7.79 17.85 0.30
CA LEU A 179 -7.63 16.39 0.41
C LEU A 179 -7.21 15.98 1.81
N LEU A 180 -6.23 16.67 2.41
CA LEU A 180 -5.78 16.40 3.78
C LEU A 180 -6.91 16.63 4.79
N ARG A 181 -7.67 17.72 4.62
CA ARG A 181 -8.81 18.06 5.48
C ARG A 181 -9.90 16.98 5.44
N LEU A 182 -10.33 16.60 4.24
CA LEU A 182 -11.37 15.58 4.05
C LEU A 182 -10.90 14.21 4.53
N ALA A 183 -9.65 13.82 4.24
CA ALA A 183 -9.08 12.56 4.73
C ALA A 183 -9.07 12.51 6.27
N LYS A 184 -8.63 13.59 6.93
CA LYS A 184 -8.66 13.72 8.38
C LYS A 184 -10.09 13.59 8.92
N ASP A 185 -11.07 14.27 8.30
CA ASP A 185 -12.46 14.25 8.74
C ASP A 185 -13.07 12.84 8.62
N VAL A 186 -12.73 12.07 7.58
CA VAL A 186 -13.13 10.65 7.44
C VAL A 186 -12.52 9.78 8.54
N ILE A 187 -11.22 9.89 8.80
CA ILE A 187 -10.57 9.09 9.85
C ILE A 187 -11.16 9.42 11.22
N ARG A 188 -11.35 10.70 11.52
CA ARG A 188 -11.87 11.21 12.80
C ARG A 188 -13.31 10.78 13.05
N SER A 189 -14.17 10.81 12.03
CA SER A 189 -15.59 10.46 12.14
C SER A 189 -15.85 8.95 12.15
N CYS A 190 -14.88 8.14 11.74
CA CYS A 190 -15.03 6.69 11.69
C CYS A 190 -15.13 6.06 13.09
N ALA A 191 -16.26 5.41 13.36
CA ALA A 191 -16.57 4.74 14.63
C ALA A 191 -15.97 3.32 14.78
N CYS A 192 -15.05 2.91 13.89
CA CYS A 192 -14.43 1.59 13.98
C CYS A 192 -13.68 1.44 15.31
N ARG A 193 -13.97 0.35 16.04
CA ARG A 193 -13.34 0.02 17.33
C ARG A 193 -12.41 -1.16 17.11
N ASP A 194 -11.20 -0.85 16.66
CA ASP A 194 -10.15 -1.85 16.56
C ASP A 194 -9.16 -1.66 17.72
N PRO A 195 -9.01 -2.65 18.62
CA PRO A 195 -8.05 -2.57 19.72
C PRO A 195 -6.58 -2.46 19.25
N HIS A 196 -6.29 -2.81 18.00
CA HIS A 196 -4.95 -2.77 17.42
C HIS A 196 -4.67 -1.54 16.55
N ARG A 197 -5.62 -0.59 16.45
CA ARG A 197 -5.50 0.63 15.63
C ARG A 197 -5.28 0.39 14.13
N LEU A 198 -5.49 -0.81 13.59
CA LEU A 198 -5.39 -1.10 12.15
C LEU A 198 -6.48 -0.40 11.33
N GLY A 199 -7.53 0.10 11.99
CA GLY A 199 -8.64 0.80 11.35
C GLY A 199 -9.51 -0.14 10.52
N CYS A 200 -10.16 0.39 9.47
CA CYS A 200 -11.07 -0.37 8.62
C CYS A 200 -11.10 0.15 7.18
N PRO A 201 -11.77 -0.55 6.25
CA PRO A 201 -11.92 -0.12 4.85
C PRO A 201 -12.62 1.24 4.65
N TYR A 202 -13.33 1.74 5.66
CA TYR A 202 -13.99 3.05 5.61
C TYR A 202 -13.11 4.21 6.08
N CYS A 203 -11.88 3.97 6.56
CA CYS A 203 -11.01 5.05 7.04
C CYS A 203 -9.58 4.99 6.48
N VAL A 204 -8.84 3.91 6.73
CA VAL A 204 -7.39 3.86 6.44
C VAL A 204 -6.94 2.62 5.67
N GLN A 205 -7.82 1.64 5.45
CA GLN A 205 -7.48 0.46 4.67
C GLN A 205 -7.93 0.62 3.22
N SER A 206 -7.15 0.09 2.29
CA SER A 206 -7.48 0.05 0.87
C SER A 206 -7.72 -1.40 0.41
N PRO A 207 -8.78 -1.67 -0.37
CA PRO A 207 -9.00 -2.99 -0.97
C PRO A 207 -7.97 -3.32 -2.06
N THR A 208 -7.23 -2.32 -2.55
CA THR A 208 -6.21 -2.47 -3.59
C THR A 208 -4.78 -2.29 -3.07
N CYS A 209 -4.59 -2.33 -1.74
CA CYS A 209 -3.28 -2.27 -1.11
C CYS A 209 -2.44 -3.51 -1.49
N PRO A 210 -1.28 -3.33 -2.15
CA PRO A 210 -0.42 -4.46 -2.53
C PRO A 210 0.25 -5.15 -1.33
N GLU A 211 0.32 -4.45 -0.19
CA GLU A 211 0.91 -4.95 1.07
C GLU A 211 -0.15 -5.46 2.07
N TYR A 212 -1.36 -5.78 1.57
CA TYR A 212 -2.46 -6.38 2.33
C TYR A 212 -2.88 -5.62 3.60
N ASN A 213 -2.61 -4.31 3.66
CA ASN A 213 -2.84 -3.47 4.83
C ASN A 213 -2.12 -3.97 6.11
N GLU A 214 -1.00 -4.70 5.98
CA GLU A 214 -0.31 -5.32 7.12
C GLU A 214 0.31 -4.30 8.09
N VAL A 215 0.79 -3.16 7.58
CA VAL A 215 1.41 -2.09 8.37
C VAL A 215 0.46 -0.91 8.45
N MET A 216 -0.29 -0.77 9.54
CA MET A 216 -1.36 0.23 9.63
C MET A 216 -1.52 0.77 11.05
N ASP A 217 -1.68 2.08 11.20
CA ASP A 217 -2.06 2.72 12.47
C ASP A 217 -2.95 3.95 12.21
N LYS A 218 -4.24 3.82 12.54
CA LYS A 218 -5.28 4.83 12.37
C LYS A 218 -5.00 6.08 13.18
N ASP A 219 -4.54 5.93 14.42
CA ASP A 219 -4.33 7.06 15.32
C ASP A 219 -3.07 7.83 14.90
N ALA A 220 -2.04 7.11 14.43
CA ALA A 220 -0.87 7.71 13.79
C ALA A 220 -1.24 8.46 12.51
N ALA A 221 -2.08 7.88 11.65
CA ALA A 221 -2.55 8.53 10.43
C ALA A 221 -3.31 9.81 10.72
N LEU A 222 -4.22 9.80 11.70
CA LEU A 222 -4.94 10.98 12.13
C LEU A 222 -3.98 12.07 12.64
N LEU A 223 -3.04 11.70 13.52
CA LEU A 223 -2.07 12.64 14.08
C LEU A 223 -1.17 13.26 12.99
N ILE A 224 -0.74 12.48 12.00
CA ILE A 224 0.04 12.98 10.87
C ILE A 224 -0.78 14.00 10.09
N LEU A 225 -2.02 13.69 9.71
CA LEU A 225 -2.87 14.61 8.95
C LEU A 225 -3.19 15.90 9.73
N GLU A 226 -3.48 15.79 11.03
CA GLU A 226 -3.68 16.96 11.90
C GLU A 226 -2.42 17.83 11.97
N SER A 227 -1.26 17.21 12.21
CA SER A 227 0.03 17.92 12.26
C SER A 227 0.34 18.61 10.93
N MET A 228 0.00 17.98 9.80
CA MET A 228 0.23 18.58 8.49
C MET A 228 -0.66 19.81 8.30
N LEU A 229 -1.94 19.74 8.67
CA LEU A 229 -2.90 20.84 8.52
C LEU A 229 -2.61 22.02 9.46
N GLU A 230 -2.12 21.78 10.67
CA GLU A 230 -1.71 22.85 11.60
C GLU A 230 -0.59 23.73 11.03
N ILE A 231 0.22 23.18 10.13
CA ILE A 231 1.31 23.89 9.45
C ILE A 231 0.83 24.72 8.25
N VAL A 232 -0.34 24.37 7.68
CA VAL A 232 -0.92 25.03 6.49
C VAL A 232 -1.62 26.34 6.84
N ALA A 233 -1.98 26.53 8.11
CA ALA A 233 -2.75 27.66 8.62
C ALA A 233 -1.97 28.97 8.70
#